data_AF-A0A2J4PFB2-F1
#
_entry.id   AF-A0A2J4PFB2-F1
#
_cell.length_a   1.000
_cell.length_b   1.000
_cell.length_c   1.000
_cell.angle_alpha   90.00
_cell.angle_beta   90.00
_cell.angle_gamma   90.00
#
_symmetry.space_group_name_H-M   'P 1'
#
loop_
_entity.id
_entity.type
_entity.pdbx_description
1 polymer ?
#
loop_
_entity_poly.entity_id
_entity_poly.type
_entity_poly.pdbx_seq_one_letter_code
_entity_poly.pdbx_strand_id
1 'polypeptide(L)'
;MKAREVNFDGLPGLTHHYAGLSFGNEASTKHRYRVSNPQLAAKQGLKKMKALADAGYPQALIPPQERPNIPLLRQIGFSGSDEQVLEQAARQAPELLSAVSSASSMWVANAATVSPSADSLDGRVHLTVANLNDKFHRASEALTTEALLRAIFPDEQRFAVHGALPQVSLFGDEGAANHNRLGGDYGAPGVQLFIYGRQQG
;
A
#
# COMPACT_ATOMS: atom_id res chain seq x y z
N MET A 1 1.17 29.86 -2.49
CA MET A 1 2.41 29.12 -2.16
C MET A 1 2.83 28.29 -3.37
N LYS A 2 4.13 28.05 -3.58
CA LYS A 2 4.61 27.15 -4.63
C LYS A 2 4.66 25.72 -4.10
N ALA A 3 3.70 24.88 -4.47
CA ALA A 3 3.72 23.45 -4.15
C ALA A 3 4.26 22.63 -5.33
N ARG A 4 4.76 21.42 -5.05
CA ARG A 4 5.18 20.45 -6.07
C ARG A 4 4.53 19.12 -5.74
N GLU A 5 4.18 18.37 -6.78
CA GLU A 5 3.88 16.95 -6.65
C GLU A 5 5.16 16.18 -6.31
N VAL A 6 5.08 15.27 -5.35
CA VAL A 6 6.19 14.42 -4.92
C VAL A 6 5.76 12.97 -5.07
N ASN A 7 6.51 12.20 -5.85
CA ASN A 7 6.27 10.78 -6.01
C ASN A 7 6.85 10.03 -4.81
N PHE A 8 6.01 9.27 -4.11
CA PHE A 8 6.46 8.30 -3.11
C PHE A 8 6.27 6.91 -3.69
N ASP A 9 7.37 6.19 -3.88
CA ASP A 9 7.34 4.86 -4.47
C ASP A 9 7.55 3.77 -3.43
N GLY A 10 6.81 2.66 -3.55
CA GLY A 10 7.03 1.49 -2.71
C GLY A 10 8.25 0.70 -3.17
N LEU A 11 9.16 0.40 -2.25
CA LEU A 11 10.27 -0.50 -2.51
C LEU A 11 9.77 -1.96 -2.45
N PRO A 12 9.94 -2.77 -3.52
CA PRO A 12 9.62 -4.20 -3.48
C PRO A 12 10.35 -4.94 -2.35
N GLY A 13 9.58 -5.69 -1.56
CA GLY A 13 10.11 -6.48 -0.44
C GLY A 13 10.81 -7.77 -0.86
N LEU A 14 11.58 -8.35 0.07
CA LEU A 14 12.39 -9.55 -0.17
C LEU A 14 11.56 -10.80 -0.48
N THR A 15 10.30 -10.84 -0.07
CA THR A 15 9.37 -11.95 -0.26
C THR A 15 8.52 -11.82 -1.54
N HIS A 16 8.88 -10.92 -2.46
CA HIS A 16 8.17 -10.75 -3.73
C HIS A 16 8.02 -12.08 -4.48
N HIS A 17 6.79 -12.53 -4.73
CA HIS A 17 6.48 -13.77 -5.42
C HIS A 17 5.12 -13.71 -6.13
N TYR A 18 4.87 -14.62 -7.07
CA TYR A 18 3.63 -14.66 -7.86
C TYR A 18 2.68 -15.74 -7.35
N ALA A 19 1.71 -15.35 -6.53
CA ALA A 19 0.78 -16.28 -5.89
C ALA A 19 -0.64 -16.31 -6.47
N GLY A 20 -1.00 -15.36 -7.35
CA GLY A 20 -2.34 -15.29 -7.95
C GLY A 20 -3.45 -14.97 -6.96
N LEU A 21 -3.15 -14.20 -5.91
CA LEU A 21 -4.05 -13.92 -4.77
C LEU A 21 -5.15 -12.89 -5.05
N SER A 22 -5.09 -12.21 -6.20
CA SER A 22 -6.01 -11.11 -6.52
C SER A 22 -6.95 -11.52 -7.64
N PHE A 23 -8.02 -12.25 -7.30
CA PHE A 23 -9.08 -12.54 -8.27
C PHE A 23 -9.68 -11.24 -8.82
N GLY A 24 -9.78 -11.13 -10.16
CA GLY A 24 -10.10 -9.89 -10.87
C GLY A 24 -8.88 -9.14 -11.42
N ASN A 25 -7.66 -9.43 -10.93
CA ASN A 25 -6.41 -8.97 -11.53
C ASN A 25 -5.84 -10.06 -12.44
N GLU A 26 -6.07 -9.93 -13.74
CA GLU A 26 -5.66 -10.92 -14.75
C GLU A 26 -4.16 -11.22 -14.72
N ALA A 27 -3.32 -10.21 -14.49
CA ALA A 27 -1.87 -10.39 -14.42
C ALA A 27 -1.47 -11.24 -13.22
N SER A 28 -2.10 -11.03 -12.06
CA SER A 28 -1.88 -11.84 -10.85
C SER A 28 -2.22 -13.31 -11.12
N THR A 29 -3.40 -13.58 -11.69
CA THR A 29 -3.84 -14.95 -12.01
C THR A 29 -2.97 -15.61 -13.07
N LYS A 30 -2.60 -14.90 -14.14
CA LYS A 30 -1.82 -15.44 -15.27
C LYS A 30 -0.38 -15.82 -14.91
N HIS A 31 0.22 -15.15 -13.93
CA HIS A 31 1.62 -15.39 -13.53
C HIS A 31 1.75 -16.26 -12.27
N ARG A 32 0.64 -16.80 -11.76
CA ARG A 32 0.62 -17.67 -10.57
C ARG A 32 1.66 -18.80 -10.69
N TYR A 33 2.44 -18.98 -9.62
CA TYR A 33 3.51 -19.97 -9.47
C TYR A 33 4.71 -19.84 -10.42
N ARG A 34 4.85 -18.71 -11.12
CA ARG A 34 6.13 -18.39 -11.77
C ARG A 34 7.18 -18.04 -10.73
N VAL A 35 8.44 -18.36 -11.05
CA VAL A 35 9.59 -17.95 -10.24
C VAL A 35 9.74 -16.43 -10.32
N SER A 36 9.82 -15.77 -9.17
CA SER A 36 10.10 -14.34 -9.06
C SER A 36 11.58 -14.08 -8.86
N ASN A 37 11.98 -12.81 -9.00
CA ASN A 37 13.32 -12.34 -8.64
C ASN A 37 13.20 -11.07 -7.80
N PRO A 38 13.12 -11.19 -6.45
CA PRO A 38 12.93 -10.05 -5.56
C PRO A 38 13.99 -8.96 -5.72
N GLN A 39 15.27 -9.36 -5.89
CA GLN A 39 16.36 -8.42 -6.08
C GLN A 39 16.20 -7.64 -7.39
N LEU A 40 15.83 -8.31 -8.48
CA LEU A 40 15.59 -7.65 -9.76
C LEU A 40 14.39 -6.71 -9.68
N ALA A 41 13.28 -7.13 -9.03
CA ALA A 41 12.11 -6.28 -8.83
C ALA A 41 12.48 -4.99 -8.07
N ALA A 42 13.22 -5.11 -6.97
CA ALA A 42 13.70 -3.96 -6.22
C ALA A 42 14.62 -3.04 -7.06
N LYS A 43 15.57 -3.62 -7.81
CA LYS A 43 16.47 -2.86 -8.70
C LYS A 43 15.72 -2.14 -9.81
N GLN A 44 14.68 -2.75 -10.39
CA GLN A 44 13.83 -2.12 -11.40
C GLN A 44 13.08 -0.92 -10.83
N GLY A 45 12.48 -1.06 -9.64
CA GLY A 45 11.83 0.04 -8.93
C GLY A 45 12.79 1.19 -8.64
N LEU A 46 13.95 0.89 -8.05
CA LEU A 46 14.99 1.89 -7.74
C LEU A 46 15.51 2.61 -9.00
N LYS A 47 15.69 1.89 -10.11
CA LYS A 47 16.10 2.49 -11.38
C LYS A 47 15.06 3.52 -11.87
N LYS A 48 13.76 3.20 -11.75
CA LYS A 48 12.67 4.13 -12.10
C LYS A 48 12.69 5.37 -11.20
N MET A 49 12.71 5.17 -9.88
CA MET A 49 12.74 6.26 -8.91
C MET A 49 13.92 7.21 -9.19
N LYS A 50 15.12 6.66 -9.37
CA LYS A 50 16.32 7.45 -9.64
C LYS A 50 16.24 8.21 -10.96
N ALA A 51 15.71 7.59 -12.01
CA ALA A 51 15.56 8.25 -13.31
C ALA A 51 14.64 9.49 -13.23
N LEU A 52 13.52 9.39 -12.49
CA LEU A 52 12.62 10.54 -12.30
C LEU A 52 13.25 11.62 -11.42
N ALA A 53 13.94 11.22 -10.35
CA ALA A 53 14.70 12.14 -9.50
C ALA A 53 15.76 12.91 -10.31
N ASP A 54 16.52 12.22 -11.17
CA ASP A 54 17.56 12.81 -12.02
C ASP A 54 16.99 13.74 -13.08
N ALA A 55 15.77 13.47 -13.56
CA ALA A 55 15.04 14.35 -14.46
C ALA A 55 14.39 15.56 -13.73
N GLY A 56 14.57 15.70 -12.42
CA GLY A 56 14.12 16.85 -11.63
C GLY A 56 12.73 16.72 -11.02
N TYR A 57 12.08 15.56 -11.13
CA TYR A 57 10.79 15.28 -10.48
C TYR A 57 11.05 14.87 -9.01
N PRO A 58 10.40 15.51 -8.01
CA PRO A 58 10.59 15.13 -6.62
C PRO A 58 10.20 13.67 -6.39
N GLN A 59 11.11 12.93 -5.77
CA GLN A 59 10.98 11.48 -5.58
C GLN A 59 11.37 11.11 -4.16
N ALA A 60 10.60 10.21 -3.56
CA ALA A 60 10.81 9.61 -2.26
C ALA A 60 10.44 8.13 -2.30
N LEU A 61 10.64 7.43 -1.18
CA LEU A 61 10.47 5.99 -1.05
C LEU A 61 9.66 5.67 0.22
N ILE A 62 8.80 4.66 0.12
CA ILE A 62 8.15 3.98 1.25
C ILE A 62 8.75 2.57 1.34
N PRO A 63 9.26 2.16 2.52
CA PRO A 63 9.90 0.86 2.69
C PRO A 63 8.89 -0.31 2.60
N PRO A 64 9.36 -1.54 2.33
CA PRO A 64 8.51 -2.73 2.40
C PRO A 64 8.08 -3.02 3.84
N GLN A 65 7.03 -3.83 3.98
CA GLN A 65 6.54 -4.28 5.29
C GLN A 65 7.21 -5.61 5.72
N GLU A 66 7.12 -5.92 7.02
CA GLU A 66 7.54 -7.20 7.58
C GLU A 66 6.80 -8.36 6.91
N ARG A 67 7.57 -9.29 6.32
CA ARG A 67 7.06 -10.50 5.66
C ARG A 67 8.06 -11.64 5.87
N PRO A 68 7.62 -12.88 6.18
CA PRO A 68 6.23 -13.30 6.45
C PRO A 68 5.62 -12.62 7.69
N ASN A 69 4.35 -12.25 7.64
CA ASN A 69 3.64 -11.62 8.77
C ASN A 69 3.23 -12.71 9.79
N ILE A 70 4.13 -13.01 10.72
CA ILE A 70 3.93 -14.02 11.78
C ILE A 70 2.78 -13.66 12.72
N PRO A 71 2.63 -12.41 13.19
CA PRO A 71 1.48 -12.02 14.02
C PRO A 71 0.13 -12.38 13.41
N LEU A 72 -0.03 -12.21 12.09
CA LEU A 72 -1.25 -12.57 11.38
C LEU A 72 -1.49 -14.10 11.33
N LEU A 73 -0.44 -14.91 11.17
CA LEU A 73 -0.58 -16.37 11.28
C LEU A 73 -1.03 -16.78 12.68
N ARG A 74 -0.51 -16.13 13.73
CA ARG A 74 -0.94 -16.39 15.11
C ARG A 74 -2.42 -16.06 15.33
N GLN A 75 -2.90 -14.98 14.73
CA GLN A 75 -4.31 -14.59 14.79
C GLN A 75 -5.24 -15.64 14.15
N ILE A 76 -4.74 -16.45 13.21
CA ILE A 76 -5.49 -17.50 12.50
C ILE A 76 -5.35 -18.87 13.20
N GLY A 77 -4.62 -18.93 14.32
CA GLY A 77 -4.58 -20.11 15.20
C GLY A 77 -3.26 -20.88 15.20
N PHE A 78 -2.24 -20.46 14.44
CA PHE A 78 -0.90 -21.03 14.53
C PHE A 78 -0.20 -20.59 15.82
N SER A 79 0.56 -21.46 16.49
CA SER A 79 1.19 -21.14 17.78
C SER A 79 2.59 -21.75 17.92
N GLY A 80 3.35 -21.32 18.94
CA GLY A 80 4.75 -21.73 19.16
C GLY A 80 5.76 -20.61 18.89
N SER A 81 7.02 -20.93 18.64
CA SER A 81 8.02 -19.97 18.14
C SER A 81 7.70 -19.52 16.71
N ASP A 82 8.36 -18.48 16.21
CA ASP A 82 8.12 -17.99 14.85
C ASP A 82 8.45 -19.06 13.80
N GLU A 83 9.50 -19.86 14.01
CA GLU A 83 9.85 -20.98 13.14
C GLU A 83 8.78 -22.08 13.18
N GLN A 84 8.25 -22.40 14.36
CA GLN A 84 7.19 -23.39 14.52
C GLN A 84 5.89 -22.93 13.84
N VAL A 85 5.54 -21.65 13.96
CA VAL A 85 4.38 -21.06 13.26
C VAL A 85 4.56 -21.16 11.74
N LEU A 86 5.76 -20.84 11.23
CA LEU A 86 6.07 -20.97 9.80
C LEU A 86 5.98 -22.43 9.32
N GLU A 87 6.58 -23.37 10.06
CA GLU A 87 6.55 -24.79 9.72
C GLU A 87 5.12 -25.34 9.68
N GLN A 88 4.29 -24.97 10.67
CA GLN A 88 2.88 -25.35 10.71
C GLN A 88 2.11 -24.78 9.53
N ALA A 89 2.24 -23.47 9.27
CA ALA A 89 1.56 -22.82 8.15
C ALA A 89 1.99 -23.42 6.80
N ALA A 90 3.29 -23.69 6.60
CA ALA A 90 3.80 -24.31 5.39
C ALA A 90 3.23 -25.72 5.14
N ARG A 91 3.04 -26.51 6.20
CA ARG A 91 2.52 -27.88 6.09
C ARG A 91 1.00 -27.96 5.99
N GLN A 92 0.29 -27.11 6.74
CA GLN A 92 -1.15 -27.23 6.94
C GLN A 92 -1.95 -26.31 6.02
N ALA A 93 -1.43 -25.12 5.70
CA ALA A 93 -2.12 -24.09 4.91
C ALA A 93 -1.13 -23.22 4.11
N PRO A 94 -0.39 -23.79 3.14
CA PRO A 94 0.66 -23.08 2.39
C PRO A 94 0.14 -21.85 1.62
N GLU A 95 -1.14 -21.81 1.27
CA GLU A 95 -1.81 -20.64 0.67
C GLU A 95 -1.91 -19.46 1.65
N LEU A 96 -2.11 -19.71 2.95
CA LEU A 96 -2.09 -18.66 3.97
C LEU A 96 -0.66 -18.15 4.16
N LEU A 97 0.34 -19.04 4.17
CA LEU A 97 1.74 -18.64 4.22
C LEU A 97 2.10 -17.71 3.06
N SER A 98 1.63 -18.03 1.85
CA SER A 98 1.81 -17.18 0.67
C SER A 98 1.12 -15.82 0.84
N ALA A 99 -0.12 -15.80 1.33
CA ALA A 99 -0.87 -14.56 1.57
C ALA A 99 -0.17 -13.63 2.57
N VAL A 100 0.29 -14.16 3.71
CA VAL A 100 1.01 -13.36 4.73
C VAL A 100 2.45 -13.01 4.32
N SER A 101 2.95 -13.55 3.21
CA SER A 101 4.29 -13.29 2.67
C SER A 101 4.27 -12.42 1.42
N SER A 102 3.10 -11.93 0.98
CA SER A 102 3.00 -11.10 -0.22
C SER A 102 3.74 -9.77 -0.06
N ALA A 103 4.53 -9.38 -1.07
CA ALA A 103 5.17 -8.06 -1.14
C ALA A 103 4.23 -6.97 -1.70
N SER A 104 2.91 -7.14 -1.55
CA SER A 104 1.88 -6.28 -2.15
C SER A 104 1.93 -4.82 -1.69
N SER A 105 2.50 -4.53 -0.52
CA SER A 105 2.69 -3.16 -0.03
C SER A 105 3.62 -2.31 -0.91
N MET A 106 4.31 -2.90 -1.89
CA MET A 106 5.05 -2.14 -2.91
C MET A 106 4.13 -1.27 -3.79
N TRP A 107 2.85 -1.63 -3.92
CA TRP A 107 1.85 -0.87 -4.68
C TRP A 107 1.24 0.24 -3.83
N VAL A 108 2.03 1.27 -3.55
CA VAL A 108 1.68 2.39 -2.66
C VAL A 108 0.64 3.36 -3.24
N ALA A 109 0.26 3.21 -4.51
CA ALA A 109 -0.94 3.85 -5.03
C ALA A 109 -2.20 3.45 -4.23
N ASN A 110 -2.18 2.30 -3.56
CA ASN A 110 -3.25 1.88 -2.67
C ASN A 110 -2.93 2.07 -1.19
N ALA A 111 -1.82 2.71 -0.82
CA ALA A 111 -1.46 2.86 0.61
C ALA A 111 -2.44 3.78 1.35
N ALA A 112 -2.80 4.89 0.71
CA ALA A 112 -3.67 5.92 1.26
C ALA A 112 -4.28 6.77 0.14
N THR A 113 -5.28 7.56 0.48
CA THR A 113 -5.74 8.70 -0.32
C THR A 113 -5.19 9.99 0.26
N VAL A 114 -4.68 10.88 -0.58
CA VAL A 114 -4.04 12.14 -0.17
C VAL A 114 -4.93 13.32 -0.53
N SER A 115 -5.16 14.21 0.44
CA SER A 115 -5.74 15.55 0.20
C SER A 115 -4.67 16.61 0.46
N PRO A 116 -4.21 17.33 -0.58
CA PRO A 116 -3.29 18.45 -0.41
C PRO A 116 -3.87 19.55 0.49
N SER A 117 -3.00 20.31 1.15
CA SER A 117 -3.39 21.43 2.02
C SER A 117 -4.18 22.52 1.30
N ALA A 118 -4.01 22.66 -0.03
CA ALA A 118 -4.77 23.60 -0.84
C ALA A 118 -6.27 23.24 -0.94
N ASP A 119 -6.63 21.99 -0.62
CA ASP A 119 -8.00 21.47 -0.75
C ASP A 119 -8.64 21.15 0.61
N SER A 120 -7.87 21.17 1.70
CA SER A 120 -8.37 20.82 3.04
C SER A 120 -8.91 22.03 3.79
N LEU A 121 -9.88 21.79 4.67
CA LEU A 121 -10.54 22.84 5.44
C LEU A 121 -9.61 23.50 6.49
N ASP A 122 -8.63 22.76 7.00
CA ASP A 122 -7.71 23.22 8.04
C ASP A 122 -6.32 23.61 7.49
N GLY A 123 -6.12 23.55 6.17
CA GLY A 123 -4.87 23.88 5.51
C GLY A 123 -3.72 22.88 5.75
N ARG A 124 -4.00 21.67 6.26
CA ARG A 124 -3.02 20.57 6.39
C ARG A 124 -3.13 19.57 5.24
N VAL A 125 -2.05 18.84 4.99
CA VAL A 125 -2.08 17.68 4.09
C VAL A 125 -2.68 16.50 4.85
N HIS A 126 -3.78 15.94 4.34
CA HIS A 126 -4.39 14.75 4.94
C HIS A 126 -4.02 13.49 4.17
N LEU A 127 -3.76 12.42 4.90
CA LEU A 127 -3.55 11.08 4.35
C LEU A 127 -4.48 10.11 5.08
N THR A 128 -5.41 9.49 4.37
CA THR A 128 -6.29 8.46 4.95
C THR A 128 -5.85 7.10 4.45
N VAL A 129 -5.44 6.22 5.37
CA VAL A 129 -4.97 4.87 5.02
C VAL A 129 -6.10 4.07 4.37
N ALA A 130 -5.80 3.37 3.28
CA ALA A 130 -6.79 2.49 2.65
C ALA A 130 -6.92 1.18 3.42
N ASN A 131 -8.13 0.66 3.59
CA ASN A 131 -8.33 -0.59 4.33
C ASN A 131 -8.00 -1.84 3.50
N LEU A 132 -8.06 -1.75 2.16
CA LEU A 132 -7.76 -2.85 1.25
C LEU A 132 -8.54 -4.13 1.55
N ASN A 133 -9.77 -3.94 2.03
CA ASN A 133 -10.59 -4.98 2.64
C ASN A 133 -10.86 -6.16 1.69
N ASP A 134 -10.94 -5.90 0.39
CA ASP A 134 -11.33 -6.89 -0.62
C ASP A 134 -10.35 -8.06 -0.70
N LYS A 135 -9.05 -7.82 -0.47
CA LYS A 135 -7.99 -8.83 -0.58
C LYS A 135 -7.31 -9.04 0.77
N PHE A 136 -7.49 -10.21 1.38
CA PHE A 136 -6.92 -10.56 2.68
C PHE A 136 -5.41 -10.24 2.84
N HIS A 137 -4.59 -10.63 1.86
CA HIS A 137 -3.14 -10.36 1.88
C HIS A 137 -2.81 -8.87 1.90
N ARG A 138 -3.70 -8.02 1.38
CA ARG A 138 -3.59 -6.57 1.38
C ARG A 138 -4.25 -5.90 2.57
N ALA A 139 -5.36 -6.42 3.06
CA ALA A 139 -6.04 -5.88 4.24
C ALA A 139 -5.10 -5.83 5.46
N SER A 140 -4.15 -6.78 5.55
CA SER A 140 -3.11 -6.80 6.58
C SER A 140 -2.10 -5.65 6.50
N GLU A 141 -2.07 -4.87 5.41
CA GLU A 141 -1.12 -3.78 5.20
C GLU A 141 -1.45 -2.54 6.06
N ALA A 142 -2.73 -2.30 6.36
CA ALA A 142 -3.23 -1.00 6.84
C ALA A 142 -2.51 -0.48 8.10
N LEU A 143 -2.37 -1.31 9.14
CA LEU A 143 -1.75 -0.89 10.41
C LEU A 143 -0.28 -0.48 10.24
N THR A 144 0.49 -1.29 9.49
CA THR A 144 1.90 -0.98 9.22
C THR A 144 2.03 0.23 8.30
N THR A 145 1.14 0.37 7.31
CA THR A 145 1.10 1.56 6.44
C THR A 145 0.82 2.82 7.24
N GLU A 146 -0.11 2.79 8.20
CA GLU A 146 -0.37 3.94 9.09
C GLU A 146 0.90 4.34 9.86
N ALA A 147 1.56 3.37 10.48
CA ALA A 147 2.80 3.62 11.23
C ALA A 147 3.91 4.21 10.34
N LEU A 148 4.07 3.69 9.12
CA LEU A 148 5.03 4.21 8.14
C LEU A 148 4.70 5.64 7.72
N LEU A 149 3.44 5.95 7.43
CA LEU A 149 3.04 7.30 7.04
C LEU A 149 3.23 8.29 8.18
N ARG A 150 2.92 7.93 9.43
CA ARG A 150 3.21 8.76 10.60
C ARG A 150 4.71 9.00 10.79
N ALA A 151 5.55 7.99 10.52
CA ALA A 151 7.00 8.13 10.59
C ALA A 151 7.59 9.00 9.47
N ILE A 152 7.01 8.94 8.26
CA ILE A 152 7.44 9.74 7.10
C ILE A 152 6.95 11.19 7.18
N PHE A 153 5.74 11.40 7.72
CA PHE A 153 5.08 12.69 7.85
C PHE A 153 4.80 13.06 9.32
N PRO A 154 5.86 13.26 10.14
CA PRO A 154 5.71 13.38 11.60
C PRO A 154 5.23 14.77 12.09
N ASP A 155 5.28 15.81 11.25
CA ASP A 155 4.88 17.16 11.63
C ASP A 155 3.35 17.29 11.62
N GLU A 156 2.71 17.07 12.78
CA GLU A 156 1.25 17.09 12.95
C GLU A 156 0.60 18.47 12.68
N GLN A 157 1.41 19.54 12.66
CA GLN A 157 0.93 20.87 12.27
C GLN A 157 0.76 21.00 10.76
N ARG A 158 1.43 20.15 9.98
CA ARG A 158 1.37 20.14 8.50
C ARG A 158 0.64 18.92 7.94
N PHE A 159 0.68 17.80 8.65
CA PHE A 159 0.19 16.52 8.18
C PHE A 159 -0.82 15.95 9.18
N ALA A 160 -1.90 15.37 8.66
CA ALA A 160 -2.87 14.63 9.43
C ALA A 160 -3.03 13.24 8.81
N VAL A 161 -2.46 12.23 9.47
CA VAL A 161 -2.60 10.81 9.09
C VAL A 161 -3.79 10.22 9.83
N HIS A 162 -4.77 9.73 9.06
CA HIS A 162 -5.97 9.09 9.57
C HIS A 162 -5.87 7.58 9.42
N GLY A 163 -6.40 6.86 10.40
CA GLY A 163 -6.54 5.40 10.33
C GLY A 163 -7.47 4.97 9.21
N ALA A 164 -7.38 3.70 8.83
CA ALA A 164 -8.20 3.15 7.76
C ALA A 164 -9.69 3.06 8.13
N LEU A 165 -10.55 3.10 7.12
CA LEU A 165 -11.97 2.82 7.29
C LEU A 165 -12.20 1.40 7.87
N PRO A 166 -13.35 1.14 8.53
CA PRO A 166 -13.63 -0.17 9.11
C PRO A 166 -13.44 -1.31 8.09
N GLN A 167 -12.88 -2.43 8.54
CA GLN A 167 -12.56 -3.61 7.72
C GLN A 167 -13.82 -4.43 7.38
N VAL A 168 -14.73 -3.82 6.62
CA VAL A 168 -15.95 -4.45 6.11
C VAL A 168 -16.16 -4.08 4.66
N SER A 169 -16.80 -4.97 3.91
CA SER A 169 -16.99 -4.79 2.48
C SER A 169 -17.80 -3.53 2.15
N LEU A 170 -18.71 -3.09 3.02
CA LEU A 170 -19.46 -1.84 2.83
C LEU A 170 -18.55 -0.62 2.67
N PHE A 171 -17.38 -0.62 3.32
CA PHE A 171 -16.41 0.48 3.29
C PHE A 171 -15.12 0.09 2.55
N GLY A 172 -15.20 -0.77 1.53
CA GLY A 172 -14.02 -1.17 0.75
C GLY A 172 -13.34 0.05 0.11
N ASP A 173 -12.08 0.27 0.47
CA ASP A 173 -11.27 1.41 0.02
C ASP A 173 -9.91 0.94 -0.49
N GLU A 174 -9.57 1.35 -1.71
CA GLU A 174 -8.33 1.02 -2.41
C GLU A 174 -7.40 2.24 -2.60
N GLY A 175 -7.67 3.34 -1.87
CA GLY A 175 -6.78 4.49 -1.77
C GLY A 175 -6.67 5.31 -3.06
N ALA A 176 -5.49 5.93 -3.25
CA ALA A 176 -5.22 6.82 -4.37
C ALA A 176 -5.35 6.18 -5.76
N ALA A 177 -5.34 4.86 -5.88
CA ALA A 177 -5.59 4.16 -7.15
C ALA A 177 -6.99 4.45 -7.73
N ASN A 178 -7.92 4.88 -6.89
CA ASN A 178 -9.29 5.29 -7.25
C ASN A 178 -9.53 6.80 -7.07
N HIS A 179 -8.46 7.58 -6.87
CA HIS A 179 -8.51 9.02 -6.67
C HIS A 179 -7.80 9.76 -7.80
N ASN A 180 -8.33 10.92 -8.15
CA ASN A 180 -7.72 11.81 -9.14
C ASN A 180 -7.82 13.25 -8.64
N ARG A 181 -6.89 14.10 -9.06
CA ARG A 181 -6.90 15.53 -8.77
C ARG A 181 -6.63 16.33 -10.04
N LEU A 182 -7.54 17.24 -10.38
CA LEU A 182 -7.49 18.06 -11.60
C LEU A 182 -7.48 19.55 -11.22
N GLY A 183 -6.76 20.38 -11.98
CA GLY A 183 -6.70 21.81 -11.72
C GLY A 183 -5.59 22.51 -12.51
N GLY A 184 -5.25 23.72 -12.08
CA GLY A 184 -4.07 24.46 -12.56
C GLY A 184 -2.80 24.03 -11.82
N ASP A 185 -2.06 24.99 -11.27
CA ASP A 185 -0.87 24.72 -10.47
C ASP A 185 -1.16 23.80 -9.28
N TYR A 186 -0.23 22.91 -8.93
CA TYR A 186 -0.39 21.97 -7.80
C TYR A 186 -0.71 22.65 -6.46
N GLY A 187 -0.24 23.88 -6.25
CA GLY A 187 -0.47 24.65 -5.03
C GLY A 187 -1.79 25.43 -4.99
N ALA A 188 -2.56 25.43 -6.08
CA ALA A 188 -3.89 26.03 -6.12
C ALA A 188 -4.95 24.98 -5.71
N PRO A 189 -6.12 25.41 -5.21
CA PRO A 189 -7.25 24.51 -4.97
C PRO A 189 -7.61 23.71 -6.23
N GLY A 190 -7.82 22.41 -6.06
CA GLY A 190 -8.10 21.47 -7.13
C GLY A 190 -9.45 20.78 -6.98
N VAL A 191 -9.88 20.11 -8.05
CA VAL A 191 -11.05 19.23 -8.05
C VAL A 191 -10.57 17.81 -7.79
N GLN A 192 -11.06 17.21 -6.71
CA GLN A 192 -10.80 15.80 -6.40
C GLN A 192 -11.94 14.92 -6.93
N LEU A 193 -11.59 13.92 -7.73
CA LEU A 193 -12.52 12.95 -8.32
C LEU A 193 -12.27 11.58 -7.72
N PHE A 194 -13.29 11.04 -7.05
CA PHE A 194 -13.29 9.70 -6.47
C PHE A 194 -14.07 8.75 -7.37
N ILE A 195 -13.45 7.64 -7.74
CA ILE A 195 -14.04 6.61 -8.59
C ILE A 195 -14.38 5.40 -7.72
N TYR A 196 -15.59 4.87 -7.86
CA TYR A 196 -16.03 3.70 -7.11
C TYR A 196 -16.67 2.67 -8.03
N GLY A 197 -16.52 1.39 -7.68
CA GLY A 197 -17.08 0.27 -8.46
C GLY A 197 -18.50 -0.13 -8.06
N ARG A 198 -18.96 0.26 -6.86
CA ARG A 198 -20.31 -0.04 -6.35
C ARG A 198 -20.73 0.93 -5.25
N GLN A 199 -22.03 1.14 -5.12
CA GLN A 199 -22.66 1.87 -4.02
C GLN A 199 -23.93 1.11 -3.64
N GLN A 200 -24.18 0.93 -2.34
CA GLN A 200 -25.49 0.44 -1.90
C GLN A 200 -26.51 1.57 -2.04
N GLY A 201 -27.60 1.27 -2.74
CA GLY A 201 -28.77 2.15 -2.84
C GLY A 201 -29.66 2.05 -1.61
#